data_AF-A0A7C1RM24-F1
#
_entry.id   AF-A0A7C1RM24-F1
#
_cell.length_a   1.000
_cell.length_b   1.000
_cell.length_c   1.000
_cell.angle_alpha   90.00
_cell.angle_beta   90.00
_cell.angle_gamma   90.00
#
_symmetry.space_group_name_H-M   'P 1'
#
loop_
_entity.id
_entity.type
_entity.pdbx_description
1 polymer ?
#
loop_
_entity_poly.entity_id
_entity_poly.type
_entity_poly.pdbx_seq_one_letter_code
_entity_poly.pdbx_strand_id
1 'polypeptide(L)'
;MRKILKRNNNSSAKIKKSSNVRKKINKGLIKKSKKIVEKKKSAVQKTRKPRLIITESKIKKLLNFEHIEELFHLLHILNDEQVELFIEHYKNQEREQLVDKKIDAMINKSRTKYELMNNLRAELINSLNLEYRDLKERISSLRKKGKDTYIEDIKVMSLPPKIKLFNATNDKQDFYKIKKITSEVSMSLDSLEKE
;
A
#
# COMPACT_ATOMS: atom_id res chain seq x y z
N MET A 1 71.13 -27.66 23.93
CA MET A 1 71.82 -26.36 23.82
C MET A 1 71.30 -25.60 22.60
N ARG A 2 70.94 -24.33 22.79
CA ARG A 2 70.35 -23.42 21.78
C ARG A 2 71.35 -23.12 20.65
N LYS A 3 70.89 -23.14 19.38
CA LYS A 3 71.50 -22.37 18.30
C LYS A 3 70.42 -21.65 17.49
N ILE A 4 70.70 -20.36 17.31
CA ILE A 4 69.89 -19.27 16.80
C ILE A 4 70.16 -19.09 15.29
N LEU A 5 69.09 -18.72 14.56
CA LEU A 5 68.98 -18.04 13.25
C LEU A 5 70.15 -18.03 12.26
N LYS A 6 69.83 -18.35 10.99
CA LYS A 6 70.01 -17.43 9.84
C LYS A 6 68.89 -17.62 8.80
N ARG A 7 68.01 -16.62 8.64
CA ARG A 7 67.12 -16.48 7.47
C ARG A 7 67.74 -15.45 6.52
N ASN A 8 67.89 -15.84 5.27
CA ASN A 8 68.42 -15.02 4.18
C ASN A 8 67.43 -13.92 3.77
N ASN A 9 67.93 -12.69 3.74
CA ASN A 9 67.33 -11.56 3.05
C ASN A 9 67.68 -11.63 1.56
N ASN A 10 66.69 -11.77 0.69
CA ASN A 10 66.79 -11.42 -0.73
C ASN A 10 65.39 -11.30 -1.34
N SER A 11 64.91 -10.09 -1.60
CA SER A 11 63.98 -9.77 -2.71
C SER A 11 63.50 -8.30 -2.70
N SER A 12 64.42 -7.36 -2.52
CA SER A 12 64.18 -5.92 -2.73
C SER A 12 64.24 -5.55 -4.22
N ALA A 13 63.42 -6.17 -5.08
CA ALA A 13 63.42 -5.83 -6.51
C ALA A 13 62.12 -6.24 -7.24
N LYS A 14 60.94 -5.99 -6.68
CA LYS A 14 59.67 -6.21 -7.43
C LYS A 14 58.47 -5.38 -6.93
N ILE A 15 58.68 -4.10 -6.56
CA ILE A 15 57.58 -3.21 -6.14
C ILE A 15 57.71 -1.83 -6.79
N LYS A 16 57.71 -1.74 -8.13
CA LYS A 16 57.57 -0.44 -8.83
C LYS A 16 56.69 -0.45 -10.10
N LYS A 17 56.04 -1.57 -10.46
CA LYS A 17 55.17 -1.65 -11.66
C LYS A 17 53.66 -1.75 -11.39
N SER A 18 53.20 -1.91 -10.14
CA SER A 18 51.77 -2.09 -9.81
C SER A 18 51.02 -0.80 -9.45
N SER A 19 51.71 0.32 -9.20
CA SER A 19 51.10 1.58 -8.74
C SER A 19 50.51 2.44 -9.87
N ASN A 20 51.03 2.34 -11.10
CA ASN A 20 50.54 3.15 -12.24
C ASN A 20 49.30 2.57 -12.93
N VAL A 21 49.06 1.26 -12.84
CA VAL A 21 47.86 0.63 -13.40
C VAL A 21 46.63 0.90 -12.52
N ARG A 22 46.79 0.88 -11.18
CA ARG A 22 45.69 1.16 -10.24
C ARG A 22 45.20 2.61 -10.26
N LYS A 23 46.06 3.60 -10.54
CA LYS A 23 45.65 5.02 -10.65
C LYS A 23 44.82 5.33 -11.90
N LYS A 24 45.02 4.62 -13.03
CA LYS A 24 44.23 4.83 -14.25
C LYS A 24 42.83 4.21 -14.17
N ILE A 25 42.68 3.06 -13.51
CA ILE A 25 41.39 2.37 -13.36
C ILE A 25 40.42 3.18 -12.47
N ASN A 26 40.91 3.77 -11.37
CA ASN A 26 40.06 4.58 -10.47
C ASN A 26 39.58 5.89 -11.10
N LYS A 27 40.36 6.54 -11.97
CA LYS A 27 39.92 7.78 -12.65
C LYS A 27 38.84 7.55 -13.71
N GLY A 28 38.80 6.36 -14.34
CA GLY A 28 37.76 5.98 -15.31
C GLY A 28 36.41 5.64 -14.68
N LEU A 29 36.43 4.97 -13.52
CA LEU A 29 35.22 4.59 -12.78
C LEU A 29 34.52 5.80 -12.15
N ILE A 30 35.28 6.78 -11.63
CA ILE A 30 34.71 7.99 -10.99
C ILE A 30 34.05 8.94 -12.02
N LYS A 31 34.54 8.99 -13.27
CA LYS A 31 33.94 9.81 -14.33
C LYS A 31 32.65 9.20 -14.90
N LYS A 32 32.55 7.86 -14.97
CA LYS A 32 31.31 7.19 -15.41
C LYS A 32 30.21 7.27 -14.34
N SER A 33 30.55 7.19 -13.05
CA SER A 33 29.54 7.32 -11.98
C SER A 33 29.01 8.74 -11.82
N LYS A 34 29.83 9.80 -11.96
CA LYS A 34 29.31 11.19 -11.92
C LYS A 34 28.37 11.52 -13.09
N LYS A 35 28.67 11.04 -14.31
CA LYS A 35 27.82 11.28 -15.49
C LYS A 35 26.47 10.53 -15.44
N ILE A 36 26.40 9.43 -14.69
CA ILE A 36 25.16 8.65 -14.46
C ILE A 36 24.34 9.25 -13.31
N VAL A 37 24.98 9.87 -12.32
CA VAL A 37 24.28 10.53 -11.20
C VAL A 37 23.71 11.90 -11.61
N GLU A 38 24.34 12.62 -12.54
CA GLU A 38 23.78 13.90 -13.04
C GLU A 38 22.66 13.71 -14.06
N LYS A 39 22.65 12.62 -14.86
CA LYS A 39 21.58 12.36 -15.84
C LYS A 39 20.30 11.71 -15.30
N LYS A 40 20.26 11.28 -14.03
CA LYS A 40 19.04 10.74 -13.40
C LYS A 40 18.30 11.73 -12.49
N LYS A 41 18.79 12.98 -12.38
CA LYS A 41 18.11 14.05 -11.62
C LYS A 41 17.16 14.91 -12.45
N SER A 42 17.11 14.72 -13.76
CA SER A 42 16.19 15.42 -14.66
C SER A 42 15.20 14.43 -15.27
N ALA A 43 13.91 14.71 -15.11
CA ALA A 43 12.77 14.00 -15.71
C ALA A 43 12.26 12.75 -14.98
N VAL A 44 12.00 12.87 -13.67
CA VAL A 44 10.71 12.38 -13.15
C VAL A 44 9.88 13.61 -12.83
N GLN A 45 9.37 14.26 -13.89
CA GLN A 45 8.22 15.15 -13.72
C GLN A 45 7.07 14.23 -13.30
N LYS A 46 6.90 14.05 -11.98
CA LYS A 46 5.65 13.56 -11.41
C LYS A 46 4.60 14.55 -11.91
N THR A 47 3.85 14.16 -12.94
CA THR A 47 2.65 14.87 -13.36
C THR A 47 1.76 14.96 -12.12
N ARG A 48 1.75 16.15 -11.50
CA ARG A 48 0.83 16.40 -10.38
C ARG A 48 -0.56 16.24 -10.99
N LYS A 49 -1.26 15.17 -10.59
CA LYS A 49 -2.65 14.96 -10.99
C LYS A 49 -3.40 16.28 -10.75
N PRO A 50 -4.21 16.76 -11.71
CA PRO A 50 -4.99 17.96 -11.51
C PRO A 50 -5.84 17.76 -10.26
N ARG A 51 -5.60 18.59 -9.23
CA ARG A 51 -6.40 18.55 -8.01
C ARG A 51 -7.78 19.07 -8.40
N LEU A 52 -8.81 18.25 -8.22
CA LEU A 52 -10.19 18.69 -8.42
C LEU A 52 -10.45 19.83 -7.44
N ILE A 53 -10.83 21.00 -7.94
CA ILE A 53 -11.37 22.08 -7.09
C ILE A 53 -12.86 21.79 -6.98
N ILE A 54 -13.27 21.15 -5.89
CA ILE A 54 -14.67 20.90 -5.59
C ILE A 54 -15.22 22.15 -4.91
N THR A 55 -16.20 22.80 -5.55
CA THR A 55 -16.98 23.90 -4.98
C THR A 55 -17.99 23.36 -3.96
N GLU A 56 -18.42 24.16 -2.99
CA GLU A 56 -19.43 23.78 -1.99
C GLU A 56 -20.71 23.17 -2.61
N SER A 57 -21.15 23.70 -3.75
CA SER A 57 -22.29 23.19 -4.53
C SER A 57 -22.10 21.76 -5.05
N LYS A 58 -20.87 21.34 -5.33
CA LYS A 58 -20.54 19.97 -5.74
C LYS A 58 -20.41 19.04 -4.55
N ILE A 59 -19.95 19.54 -3.39
CA ILE A 59 -19.93 18.77 -2.14
C ILE A 59 -21.35 18.28 -1.80
N LYS A 60 -22.37 19.14 -1.93
CA LYS A 60 -23.78 18.75 -1.66
C LYS A 60 -24.27 17.55 -2.48
N LYS A 61 -23.82 17.43 -3.73
CA LYS A 61 -24.16 16.29 -4.61
C LYS A 61 -23.41 15.01 -4.27
N LEU A 62 -22.29 15.13 -3.55
CA LEU A 62 -21.46 14.01 -3.14
C LEU A 62 -21.93 13.37 -1.82
N LEU A 63 -22.98 13.89 -1.17
CA LEU A 63 -23.37 13.50 0.19
C LEU A 63 -24.23 12.24 0.30
N ASN A 64 -24.56 11.59 -0.82
CA ASN A 64 -25.34 10.35 -0.87
C ASN A 64 -24.39 9.15 -1.02
N PHE A 65 -23.72 8.77 0.08
CA PHE A 65 -22.92 7.55 0.11
C PHE A 65 -23.77 6.38 0.57
N GLU A 66 -23.73 5.28 -0.15
CA GLU A 66 -24.36 4.02 0.27
C GLU A 66 -23.37 3.12 0.99
N HIS A 67 -22.07 3.27 0.70
CA HIS A 67 -21.03 2.37 1.19
C HIS A 67 -19.80 3.10 1.74
N ILE A 68 -19.20 2.53 2.78
CA ILE A 68 -18.02 3.08 3.45
C ILE A 68 -16.80 3.17 2.51
N GLU A 69 -16.72 2.28 1.52
CA GLU A 69 -15.70 2.27 0.49
C GLU A 69 -15.77 3.50 -0.43
N GLU A 70 -16.98 4.01 -0.69
CA GLU A 70 -17.19 5.20 -1.51
C GLU A 70 -16.66 6.44 -0.81
N LEU A 71 -16.94 6.56 0.49
CA LEU A 71 -16.40 7.61 1.32
C LEU A 71 -14.87 7.54 1.35
N PHE A 72 -14.30 6.35 1.55
CA PHE A 72 -12.86 6.15 1.50
C PHE A 72 -12.25 6.52 0.13
N HIS A 73 -12.92 6.18 -0.96
CA HIS A 73 -12.52 6.54 -2.32
C HIS A 73 -12.50 8.05 -2.51
N LEU A 74 -13.54 8.74 -2.03
CA LEU A 74 -13.71 10.18 -2.12
C LEU A 74 -12.61 10.91 -1.36
N LEU A 75 -12.36 10.56 -0.10
CA LEU A 75 -11.35 11.24 0.72
C LEU A 75 -9.93 11.12 0.18
N HIS A 76 -9.67 10.08 -0.62
CA HIS A 76 -8.41 9.92 -1.37
C HIS A 76 -8.29 10.83 -2.60
N ILE A 77 -9.39 11.36 -3.11
CA ILE A 77 -9.42 12.32 -4.22
C ILE A 77 -9.32 13.75 -3.69
N LEU A 78 -9.93 14.02 -2.53
CA LEU A 78 -9.98 15.34 -1.92
C LEU A 78 -8.64 15.75 -1.30
N ASN A 79 -8.30 17.03 -1.40
CA ASN A 79 -7.24 17.62 -0.60
C ASN A 79 -7.71 17.83 0.85
N ASP A 80 -6.80 18.26 1.73
CA ASP A 80 -7.12 18.35 3.17
C ASP A 80 -8.19 19.42 3.46
N GLU A 81 -8.05 20.62 2.86
CA GLU A 81 -9.01 21.73 2.96
C GLU A 81 -10.43 21.31 2.51
N GLN A 82 -10.53 20.54 1.43
CA GLN A 82 -11.80 20.05 0.90
C GLN A 82 -12.45 19.01 1.80
N VAL A 83 -11.64 18.19 2.49
CA VAL A 83 -12.18 17.24 3.47
C VAL A 83 -12.71 17.98 4.69
N GLU A 84 -12.04 19.03 5.14
CA GLU A 84 -12.50 19.85 6.26
C GLU A 84 -13.81 20.56 5.91
N LEU A 85 -13.87 21.22 4.75
CA LEU A 85 -15.11 21.82 4.22
C LEU A 85 -16.21 20.77 4.07
N PHE A 86 -15.87 19.57 3.58
CA PHE A 86 -16.82 18.46 3.49
C PHE A 86 -17.37 18.08 4.86
N ILE A 87 -16.53 17.92 5.89
CA ILE A 87 -16.97 17.56 7.25
C ILE A 87 -17.86 18.67 7.83
N GLU A 88 -17.49 19.94 7.65
CA GLU A 88 -18.26 21.08 8.16
C GLU A 88 -19.63 21.16 7.47
N HIS A 89 -19.65 21.16 6.13
CA HIS A 89 -20.91 21.10 5.39
C HIS A 89 -21.72 19.87 5.77
N TYR A 90 -21.06 18.73 6.00
CA TYR A 90 -21.74 17.50 6.31
C TYR A 90 -22.56 17.63 7.60
N LYS A 91 -21.97 18.26 8.62
CA LYS A 91 -22.56 18.46 9.96
C LYS A 91 -23.61 19.57 10.00
N ASN A 92 -23.47 20.60 9.17
CA ASN A 92 -24.35 21.76 9.16
C ASN A 92 -25.62 21.56 8.32
N GLN A 93 -25.74 20.45 7.58
CA GLN A 93 -26.97 20.13 6.86
C GLN A 93 -28.01 19.48 7.78
N GLU A 94 -29.23 20.02 7.79
CA GLU A 94 -30.42 19.30 8.23
C GLU A 94 -30.63 18.12 7.27
N ARG A 95 -30.39 16.89 7.73
CA ARG A 95 -30.52 15.70 6.89
C ARG A 95 -31.83 14.98 7.19
N GLU A 96 -32.54 14.66 6.11
CA GLU A 96 -33.38 13.46 6.08
C GLU A 96 -32.45 12.25 6.30
N GLN A 97 -32.84 11.35 7.19
CA GLN A 97 -32.04 10.23 7.70
C GLN A 97 -31.19 9.57 6.60
N LEU A 98 -29.87 9.56 6.78
CA LEU A 98 -29.01 8.80 5.87
C LEU A 98 -29.26 7.30 6.03
N VAL A 99 -28.97 6.58 4.94
CA VAL A 99 -29.18 5.14 4.82
C VAL A 99 -28.24 4.36 5.76
N ASP A 100 -27.00 4.83 5.96
CA ASP A 100 -26.02 4.17 6.82
C ASP A 100 -25.64 5.01 8.06
N LYS A 101 -26.27 4.67 9.19
CA LYS A 101 -26.02 5.27 10.52
C LYS A 101 -24.55 5.21 10.95
N LYS A 102 -23.78 4.27 10.42
CA LYS A 102 -22.38 4.06 10.79
C LYS A 102 -21.47 5.10 10.15
N ILE A 103 -21.70 5.41 8.88
CA ILE A 103 -21.00 6.48 8.14
C ILE A 103 -21.26 7.82 8.83
N ASP A 104 -22.51 8.09 9.20
CA ASP A 104 -22.92 9.28 9.93
C ASP A 104 -22.17 9.43 11.24
N ALA A 105 -22.14 8.36 12.03
CA ALA A 105 -21.45 8.36 13.30
C ALA A 105 -19.95 8.66 13.13
N MET A 106 -19.31 8.15 12.08
CA MET A 106 -17.90 8.42 11.81
C MET A 106 -17.66 9.87 11.41
N ILE A 107 -18.44 10.42 10.48
CA ILE A 107 -18.24 11.80 10.02
C ILE A 107 -18.56 12.79 11.15
N ASN A 108 -19.64 12.57 11.91
CA ASN A 108 -20.02 13.45 13.02
C ASN A 108 -18.99 13.48 14.14
N LYS A 109 -18.39 12.33 14.47
CA LYS A 109 -17.34 12.24 15.51
C LYS A 109 -16.01 12.84 15.08
N SER A 110 -15.74 12.90 13.78
CA SER A 110 -14.45 13.34 13.27
C SER A 110 -14.38 14.86 13.15
N ARG A 111 -13.34 15.49 13.69
CA ARG A 111 -13.06 16.93 13.58
C ARG A 111 -12.08 17.25 12.47
N THR A 112 -11.19 16.31 12.16
CA THR A 112 -10.12 16.49 11.19
C THR A 112 -10.18 15.39 10.13
N LYS A 113 -9.56 15.64 8.96
CA LYS A 113 -9.33 14.59 7.96
C LYS A 113 -8.62 13.38 8.54
N TYR A 114 -7.63 13.61 9.40
CA TYR A 114 -6.85 12.54 10.01
C TYR A 114 -7.71 11.61 10.86
N GLU A 115 -8.57 12.16 11.71
CA GLU A 115 -9.52 11.38 12.51
C GLU A 115 -10.49 10.58 11.64
N LEU A 116 -11.07 11.23 10.63
CA LEU A 116 -12.01 10.58 9.71
C LEU A 116 -11.34 9.42 8.97
N MET A 117 -10.15 9.65 8.41
CA MET A 117 -9.39 8.63 7.70
C MET A 117 -8.98 7.47 8.62
N ASN A 118 -8.65 7.73 9.88
CA ASN A 118 -8.31 6.68 10.83
C ASN A 118 -9.52 5.83 11.21
N ASN A 119 -10.65 6.45 11.49
CA ASN A 119 -11.90 5.75 11.79
C ASN A 119 -12.33 4.88 10.60
N LEU A 120 -12.29 5.44 9.39
CA LEU A 120 -12.56 4.71 8.15
C LEU A 120 -11.62 3.54 7.94
N ARG A 121 -10.31 3.76 8.10
CA ARG A 121 -9.32 2.69 7.93
C ARG A 121 -9.56 1.56 8.93
N ALA A 122 -9.82 1.87 10.20
CA ALA A 122 -10.10 0.87 11.21
C ALA A 122 -11.32 0.02 10.83
N GLU A 123 -12.37 0.66 10.33
CA GLU A 123 -13.57 -0.04 9.92
C GLU A 123 -13.36 -0.89 8.65
N LEU A 124 -12.67 -0.36 7.64
CA LEU A 124 -12.34 -1.12 6.43
C LEU A 124 -11.48 -2.34 6.76
N ILE A 125 -10.50 -2.21 7.67
CA ILE A 125 -9.69 -3.34 8.14
C ILE A 125 -10.57 -4.38 8.83
N ASN A 126 -11.53 -3.95 9.67
CA ASN A 126 -12.47 -4.86 10.30
C ASN A 126 -13.31 -5.62 9.27
N SER A 127 -13.90 -4.92 8.29
CA SER A 127 -14.65 -5.52 7.18
C SER A 127 -13.81 -6.53 6.40
N LEU A 128 -12.57 -6.18 6.01
CA LEU A 128 -11.66 -7.07 5.30
C LEU A 128 -11.30 -8.33 6.11
N ASN A 129 -11.17 -8.21 7.44
CA ASN A 129 -10.92 -9.37 8.30
C ASN A 129 -12.15 -10.28 8.42
N LEU A 130 -13.35 -9.71 8.44
CA LEU A 130 -14.60 -10.47 8.43
C LEU A 130 -14.76 -11.22 7.10
N GLU A 131 -14.54 -10.56 5.96
CA GLU A 131 -14.54 -11.20 4.64
C GLU A 131 -13.52 -12.33 4.57
N TYR A 132 -12.30 -12.10 5.06
CA TYR A 132 -11.27 -13.14 5.10
C TYR A 132 -11.71 -14.37 5.92
N ARG A 133 -12.36 -14.14 7.08
CA ARG A 133 -12.84 -15.21 7.94
C ARG A 133 -13.95 -16.02 7.26
N ASP A 134 -14.90 -15.33 6.65
CA ASP A 134 -15.99 -15.95 5.89
C ASP A 134 -15.45 -16.85 4.77
N LEU A 135 -14.52 -16.34 3.95
CA LEU A 135 -13.88 -17.13 2.89
C LEU A 135 -13.19 -18.38 3.45
N LYS A 136 -12.50 -18.28 4.60
CA LYS A 136 -11.88 -19.42 5.27
C LYS A 136 -12.89 -20.46 5.74
N GLU A 137 -14.02 -20.01 6.30
CA GLU A 137 -15.09 -20.89 6.77
C GLU A 137 -15.77 -21.61 5.59
N ARG A 138 -16.05 -20.90 4.51
CA ARG A 138 -16.59 -21.45 3.27
C ARG A 138 -15.67 -22.49 2.62
N ILE A 139 -14.36 -22.19 2.49
CA ILE A 139 -13.35 -23.14 2.02
C ILE A 139 -13.33 -24.41 2.89
N SER A 140 -13.35 -24.25 4.22
CA SER A 140 -13.37 -25.38 5.15
C SER A 140 -14.62 -26.25 4.97
N SER A 141 -15.78 -25.63 4.79
CA SER A 141 -17.06 -26.31 4.52
C SER A 141 -17.02 -27.12 3.23
N LEU A 142 -16.56 -26.52 2.12
CA LEU A 142 -16.44 -27.18 0.83
C LEU A 142 -15.44 -28.34 0.86
N ARG A 143 -14.31 -28.17 1.55
CA ARG A 143 -13.32 -29.24 1.75
C ARG A 143 -13.91 -30.44 2.49
N LYS A 144 -14.73 -30.21 3.53
CA LYS A 144 -15.43 -31.28 4.25
C LYS A 144 -16.43 -32.02 3.36
N LYS A 145 -16.96 -31.36 2.33
CA LYS A 145 -17.82 -31.97 1.29
C LYS A 145 -17.01 -32.69 0.19
N GLY A 146 -15.69 -32.74 0.29
CA GLY A 146 -14.82 -33.40 -0.68
C GLY A 146 -14.54 -32.59 -1.95
N LYS A 147 -14.91 -31.30 -1.99
CA LYS A 147 -14.57 -30.41 -3.11
C LYS A 147 -13.10 -30.00 -3.05
N ASP A 148 -12.44 -29.95 -4.20
CA ASP A 148 -11.09 -29.40 -4.31
C ASP A 148 -11.17 -27.87 -4.12
N THR A 149 -10.41 -27.37 -3.14
CA THR A 149 -10.36 -25.95 -2.75
C THR A 149 -8.92 -25.46 -2.65
N TYR A 150 -7.97 -26.22 -3.20
CA TYR A 150 -6.53 -25.94 -3.06
C TYR A 150 -6.15 -24.56 -3.59
N ILE A 151 -6.68 -24.20 -4.76
CA ILE A 151 -6.40 -22.92 -5.43
C ILE A 151 -6.94 -21.75 -4.61
N GLU A 152 -8.18 -21.86 -4.12
CA GLU A 152 -8.84 -20.84 -3.29
C GLU A 152 -8.09 -20.63 -1.97
N ASP A 153 -7.66 -21.71 -1.31
CA ASP A 153 -6.94 -21.62 -0.04
C ASP A 153 -5.59 -20.90 -0.21
N ILE A 154 -4.84 -21.17 -1.29
CA ILE A 154 -3.60 -20.44 -1.61
C ILE A 154 -3.86 -18.95 -1.82
N LYS A 155 -4.90 -18.60 -2.59
CA LYS A 155 -5.25 -17.19 -2.82
C LYS A 155 -5.59 -16.49 -1.50
N VAL A 156 -6.40 -17.12 -0.65
CA VAL A 156 -6.83 -16.58 0.65
C VAL A 156 -5.65 -16.43 1.61
N MET A 157 -4.67 -17.34 1.60
CA MET A 157 -3.45 -17.22 2.41
C MET A 157 -2.64 -15.95 2.10
N SER A 158 -2.81 -15.36 0.92
CA SER A 158 -2.14 -14.10 0.55
C SER A 158 -2.80 -12.84 1.14
N LEU A 159 -4.02 -12.93 1.68
CA LEU A 159 -4.79 -11.78 2.17
C LEU A 159 -4.23 -11.17 3.47
N PRO A 160 -3.90 -11.93 4.53
CA PRO A 160 -3.42 -11.34 5.79
C PRO A 160 -2.24 -10.37 5.66
N PRO A 161 -1.15 -10.69 4.92
CA PRO A 161 -0.06 -9.72 4.75
C PRO A 161 -0.47 -8.49 3.94
N LYS A 162 -1.40 -8.61 2.98
CA LYS A 162 -1.93 -7.47 2.22
C LYS A 162 -2.81 -6.56 3.09
N ILE A 163 -3.66 -7.12 3.94
CA ILE A 163 -4.47 -6.36 4.91
C ILE A 163 -3.55 -5.60 5.87
N LYS A 164 -2.49 -6.24 6.38
CA LYS A 164 -1.49 -5.57 7.23
C LYS A 164 -0.78 -4.43 6.49
N LEU A 165 -0.42 -4.64 5.22
CA LEU A 165 0.19 -3.60 4.40
C LEU A 165 -0.76 -2.42 4.22
N PHE A 166 -2.01 -2.67 3.84
CA PHE A 166 -3.02 -1.63 3.73
C PHE A 166 -3.23 -0.88 5.06
N ASN A 167 -3.23 -1.59 6.19
CA ASN A 167 -3.31 -0.94 7.50
C ASN A 167 -2.14 0.04 7.73
N ALA A 168 -0.93 -0.33 7.30
CA ALA A 168 0.26 0.50 7.46
C ALA A 168 0.31 1.66 6.47
N THR A 169 -0.05 1.44 5.19
CA THR A 169 0.10 2.42 4.10
C THR A 169 -1.12 3.30 3.92
N ASN A 170 -2.30 2.79 4.27
CA ASN A 170 -3.60 3.34 3.91
C ASN A 170 -3.75 3.60 2.39
N ASP A 171 -2.98 2.87 1.56
CA ASP A 171 -3.01 3.08 0.11
C ASP A 171 -4.27 2.47 -0.49
N LYS A 172 -5.06 3.33 -1.14
CA LYS A 172 -6.24 2.94 -1.92
C LYS A 172 -5.97 1.83 -2.94
N GLN A 173 -4.79 1.79 -3.56
CA GLN A 173 -4.42 0.72 -4.50
C GLN A 173 -4.28 -0.64 -3.81
N ASP A 174 -3.78 -0.65 -2.57
CA ASP A 174 -3.66 -1.89 -1.80
C ASP A 174 -5.04 -2.39 -1.38
N PHE A 175 -5.93 -1.50 -0.94
CA PHE A 175 -7.33 -1.82 -0.67
C PHE A 175 -8.02 -2.52 -1.87
N TYR A 176 -7.90 -1.94 -3.08
CA TYR A 176 -8.51 -2.53 -4.27
C TYR A 176 -7.95 -3.89 -4.64
N LYS A 177 -6.65 -4.10 -4.49
CA LYS A 177 -6.05 -5.43 -4.73
C LYS A 177 -6.62 -6.47 -3.77
N ILE A 178 -6.86 -6.11 -2.51
CA ILE A 178 -7.47 -7.01 -1.53
C ILE A 178 -8.90 -7.35 -1.96
N LYS A 179 -9.73 -6.33 -2.23
CA LYS A 179 -11.13 -6.52 -2.67
C LYS A 179 -11.25 -7.34 -3.95
N LYS A 180 -10.31 -7.16 -4.89
CA LYS A 180 -10.26 -7.97 -6.10
C LYS A 180 -10.02 -9.45 -5.78
N ILE A 181 -9.07 -9.76 -4.90
CA ILE A 181 -8.79 -11.15 -4.50
C ILE A 181 -9.98 -11.73 -3.73
N THR A 182 -10.59 -10.98 -2.79
CA THR A 182 -11.74 -11.49 -2.05
C THR A 182 -12.93 -11.78 -2.96
N SER A 183 -13.21 -10.90 -3.93
CA SER A 183 -14.25 -11.10 -4.94
C SER A 183 -13.97 -12.31 -5.84
N GLU A 184 -12.75 -12.43 -6.38
CA GLU A 184 -12.36 -13.57 -7.23
C GLU A 184 -12.49 -14.91 -6.51
N VAL A 185 -12.08 -14.97 -5.23
CA VAL A 185 -12.23 -16.19 -4.42
C VAL A 185 -13.71 -16.45 -4.15
N SER A 186 -14.49 -15.44 -3.74
CA SER A 186 -15.93 -15.62 -3.46
C SER A 186 -16.66 -16.20 -4.66
N MET A 187 -16.44 -15.65 -5.87
CA MET A 187 -17.07 -16.15 -7.10
C MET A 187 -16.66 -17.59 -7.43
N SER A 188 -15.41 -17.96 -7.15
CA SER A 188 -14.93 -19.34 -7.32
C SER A 188 -15.66 -20.30 -6.37
N LEU A 189 -15.77 -19.91 -5.09
CA LEU A 189 -16.48 -20.70 -4.08
C LEU A 189 -17.98 -20.83 -4.40
N ASP A 190 -18.62 -19.76 -4.86
CA ASP A 190 -20.04 -19.78 -5.29
C ASP A 190 -20.28 -20.79 -6.43
N SER A 191 -19.27 -20.98 -7.29
CA SER A 191 -19.35 -21.95 -8.39
C SER A 191 -19.22 -23.38 -7.87
N LEU A 192 -18.26 -23.63 -6.97
CA LEU A 192 -18.05 -24.93 -6.32
C LEU A 192 -19.23 -25.37 -5.42
N GLU A 193 -19.99 -24.41 -4.89
CA GLU A 193 -21.19 -24.67 -4.08
C GLU A 193 -22.40 -25.14 -4.91
N LYS A 194 -22.41 -24.84 -6.21
CA LYS A 194 -23.50 -25.21 -7.13
C LYS A 194 -23.28 -26.55 -7.83
N GLU A 195 -22.05 -27.03 -7.87
CA GLU A 195 -21.67 -28.36 -8.35
C GLU A 195 -21.94 -29.46 -7.31
#